data_AF-A0A6A7KTL6-F1
#
_entry.id   AF-A0A6A7KTL6-F1
#
_cell.length_a   1.000
_cell.length_b   1.000
_cell.length_c   1.000
_cell.angle_alpha   90.00
_cell.angle_beta   90.00
_cell.angle_gamma   90.00
#
_symmetry.space_group_name_H-M   'P 1'
#
loop_
_entity.id
_entity.type
_entity.pdbx_description
1 polymer ?
#
loop_
_entity_poly.entity_id
_entity_poly.type
_entity_poly.pdbx_seq_one_letter_code
_entity_poly.pdbx_strand_id
1 'polypeptide(L)'
;MHRHMKTLRGCAAGLAILAALPVSSPARADTTVAQFAKMKTADQAHLLGSLLQSLADDLEKNKRKKESECLFRLYTNTESEARVIRSPGMVDFLATVDGASKKGAADKVTVEEIIARQMVQHCGTGQPGKK
;
A
#
# COMPACT_ATOMS: atom_id res chain seq x y z
N MET A 1 -28.56 5.90 62.14
CA MET A 1 -28.60 4.44 61.89
C MET A 1 -29.13 4.19 60.50
N HIS A 2 -28.33 3.54 59.65
CA HIS A 2 -28.68 2.61 58.55
C HIS A 2 -27.52 2.61 57.54
N ARG A 3 -26.50 1.81 57.85
CA ARG A 3 -25.46 1.39 56.91
C ARG A 3 -25.97 0.14 56.22
N HIS A 4 -26.17 0.17 54.91
CA HIS A 4 -26.14 -1.04 54.08
C HIS A 4 -25.88 -0.64 52.63
N MET A 5 -24.83 -1.23 52.04
CA MET A 5 -24.83 -1.91 50.73
C MET A 5 -23.38 -2.37 50.50
N LYS A 6 -23.08 -3.60 50.90
CA LYS A 6 -23.09 -4.81 50.05
C LYS A 6 -22.08 -4.69 48.90
N THR A 7 -20.94 -5.29 49.17
CA THR A 7 -19.85 -5.72 48.29
C THR A 7 -20.39 -6.29 46.97
N LEU A 8 -20.07 -5.64 45.86
CA LEU A 8 -20.18 -6.22 44.52
C LEU A 8 -18.82 -6.77 44.12
N ARG A 9 -18.72 -8.09 44.27
CA ARG A 9 -17.67 -8.95 43.78
C ARG A 9 -17.90 -9.17 42.27
N GLY A 10 -16.84 -9.02 41.48
CA GLY A 10 -16.70 -9.67 40.19
C GLY A 10 -17.20 -8.85 38.99
N CYS A 11 -16.25 -8.30 38.24
CA CYS A 11 -16.46 -8.00 36.82
C CYS A 11 -15.22 -8.39 36.02
N ALA A 12 -15.51 -9.05 34.89
CA ALA A 12 -14.66 -9.26 33.73
C ALA A 12 -13.49 -10.25 33.89
N ALA A 13 -13.83 -11.54 33.82
CA ALA A 13 -12.95 -12.52 33.21
C ALA A 13 -12.50 -12.02 31.82
N GLY A 14 -11.19 -12.10 31.59
CA GLY A 14 -10.48 -11.48 30.48
C GLY A 14 -11.01 -11.86 29.11
N LEU A 15 -11.26 -10.82 28.32
CA LEU A 15 -11.26 -10.90 26.86
C LEU A 15 -9.81 -11.09 26.41
N ALA A 16 -9.45 -12.29 25.96
CA ALA A 16 -8.25 -12.50 25.17
C ALA A 16 -8.58 -13.49 24.04
N ILE A 17 -9.45 -13.07 23.12
CA ILE A 17 -9.46 -13.64 21.79
C ILE A 17 -8.21 -13.07 21.10
N LEU A 18 -7.08 -13.76 21.26
CA LEU A 18 -5.95 -13.62 20.36
C LEU A 18 -6.41 -14.18 19.01
N ALA A 19 -7.11 -13.34 18.25
CA ALA A 19 -7.19 -13.51 16.83
C ALA A 19 -5.74 -13.52 16.32
N ALA A 20 -5.26 -14.72 15.99
CA ALA A 20 -4.13 -14.90 15.10
C ALA A 20 -4.54 -14.31 13.76
N LEU A 21 -4.48 -12.98 13.66
CA LEU A 21 -4.46 -12.32 12.38
C LEU A 21 -3.23 -12.87 11.67
N PRO A 22 -3.35 -13.39 10.44
CA PRO A 22 -2.18 -13.63 9.64
C PRO A 22 -1.45 -12.30 9.61
N VAL A 23 -0.23 -12.28 10.17
CA VAL A 23 0.75 -11.25 9.88
C VAL A 23 0.90 -11.33 8.37
N SER A 24 0.13 -10.50 7.66
CA SER A 24 0.27 -10.29 6.24
C SER A 24 1.73 -10.00 6.04
N SER A 25 2.44 -10.96 5.43
CA SER A 25 3.87 -10.86 5.20
C SER A 25 4.12 -9.48 4.61
N PRO A 26 5.15 -8.74 5.08
CA PRO A 26 5.48 -7.47 4.47
C PRO A 26 5.56 -7.74 2.98
N ALA A 27 4.73 -7.02 2.23
CA ALA A 27 4.79 -6.94 0.79
C ALA A 27 6.28 -6.93 0.43
N ARG A 28 6.79 -8.02 -0.16
CA ARG A 28 8.24 -8.14 -0.35
C ARG A 28 8.67 -7.01 -1.26
N ALA A 29 9.28 -5.97 -0.68
CA ALA A 29 9.83 -4.79 -1.34
C ALA A 29 10.68 -5.15 -2.58
N ASP A 30 11.33 -6.32 -2.50
CA ASP A 30 12.23 -6.84 -3.52
C ASP A 30 11.55 -7.69 -4.61
N THR A 31 10.22 -7.66 -4.72
CA THR A 31 9.54 -8.42 -5.77
C THR A 31 9.91 -7.85 -7.14
N THR A 32 10.71 -8.61 -7.88
CA THR A 32 11.08 -8.28 -9.26
C THR A 32 9.87 -8.32 -10.19
N VAL A 33 9.92 -7.60 -11.31
CA VAL A 33 8.88 -7.68 -12.34
C VAL A 33 8.70 -9.12 -12.85
N ALA A 34 9.78 -9.89 -12.97
CA ALA A 34 9.71 -11.29 -13.39
C ALA A 34 8.95 -12.18 -12.39
N GLN A 35 9.14 -11.96 -11.09
CA GLN A 35 8.38 -12.65 -10.04
C GLN A 35 6.92 -12.19 -10.03
N PHE A 36 6.69 -10.87 -10.12
CA PHE A 36 5.36 -10.28 -10.18
C PHE A 36 4.53 -10.83 -11.34
N ALA A 37 5.12 -10.92 -12.54
CA ALA A 37 4.45 -11.43 -13.73
C ALA A 37 4.04 -12.92 -13.63
N LYS A 38 4.70 -13.69 -12.76
CA LYS A 38 4.38 -15.12 -12.51
C LYS A 38 3.32 -15.32 -11.42
N MET A 39 2.99 -14.28 -10.66
CA MET A 39 1.97 -14.34 -9.61
C MET A 39 0.56 -14.43 -10.21
N LYS A 40 -0.38 -15.00 -9.43
CA LYS A 40 -1.79 -14.94 -9.79
C LYS A 40 -2.28 -13.49 -9.70
N THR A 41 -3.31 -13.13 -10.47
CA THR A 41 -3.88 -11.77 -10.47
C THR A 41 -4.28 -11.28 -9.07
N ALA A 42 -4.84 -12.17 -8.23
CA ALA A 42 -5.19 -11.82 -6.86
C ALA A 42 -3.95 -11.48 -6.01
N ASP A 43 -2.85 -12.24 -6.16
CA ASP A 43 -1.60 -12.00 -5.45
C ASP A 43 -0.91 -10.72 -5.96
N GLN A 44 -0.97 -10.46 -7.26
CA GLN A 44 -0.50 -9.20 -7.86
C GLN A 44 -1.24 -7.99 -7.28
N ALA A 45 -2.57 -8.07 -7.20
CA ALA A 45 -3.40 -7.00 -6.64
C ALA A 45 -3.12 -6.80 -5.14
N HIS A 46 -2.97 -7.89 -4.38
CA HIS A 46 -2.64 -7.83 -2.96
C HIS A 46 -1.26 -7.20 -2.73
N LEU A 47 -0.23 -7.64 -3.46
CA LEU A 47 1.11 -7.08 -3.37
C LEU A 47 1.12 -5.59 -3.70
N LEU A 48 0.50 -5.20 -4.82
CA LEU A 48 0.45 -3.81 -5.22
C LEU A 48 -0.31 -2.94 -4.21
N GLY A 49 -1.47 -3.40 -3.74
CA GLY A 49 -2.27 -2.70 -2.74
C GLY A 49 -1.53 -2.52 -1.41
N SER A 50 -0.82 -3.55 -0.95
CA SER A 50 -0.04 -3.49 0.29
C SER A 50 1.19 -2.57 0.17
N LEU A 51 1.88 -2.54 -0.98
CA LEU A 51 2.94 -1.56 -1.24
C LEU A 51 2.41 -0.12 -1.25
N LEU A 52 1.30 0.12 -1.95
CA LEU A 52 0.68 1.45 -2.01
C LEU A 52 0.20 1.93 -0.64
N GLN A 53 -0.41 1.05 0.16
CA GLN A 53 -0.83 1.37 1.52
C GLN A 53 0.37 1.68 2.40
N SER A 54 1.41 0.85 2.38
CA SER A 54 2.63 1.09 3.17
C SER A 54 3.28 2.42 2.81
N LEU A 55 3.34 2.75 1.52
CA LEU A 55 3.88 4.02 1.05
C LEU A 55 3.01 5.21 1.50
N ALA A 56 1.68 5.09 1.41
CA ALA A 56 0.77 6.13 1.91
C ALA A 56 0.97 6.38 3.41
N ASP A 57 1.01 5.31 4.21
CA ASP A 57 1.24 5.36 5.65
C ASP A 57 2.58 6.04 5.98
N ASP A 58 3.64 5.71 5.24
CA ASP A 58 4.96 6.30 5.43
C ASP A 58 4.99 7.79 5.04
N LEU A 59 4.32 8.18 3.96
CA LEU A 59 4.19 9.58 3.57
C LEU A 59 3.43 10.38 4.65
N GLU A 60 2.35 9.83 5.20
CA GLU A 60 1.58 10.46 6.27
C GLU A 60 2.40 10.61 7.56
N LYS A 61 3.07 9.53 8.01
CA LYS A 61 3.96 9.56 9.18
C LYS A 61 5.05 10.61 9.05
N ASN A 62 5.58 10.80 7.84
CA ASN A 62 6.60 11.79 7.54
C ASN A 62 6.04 13.19 7.21
N LYS A 63 4.74 13.44 7.45
CA LYS A 63 4.05 14.73 7.20
C LYS A 63 4.11 15.18 5.73
N ARG A 64 4.29 14.25 4.80
CA ARG A 64 4.33 14.45 3.34
C ARG A 64 2.93 14.36 2.74
N LYS A 65 2.02 15.20 3.27
CA LYS A 65 0.58 15.16 2.95
C LYS A 65 0.30 15.34 1.45
N LYS A 66 1.03 16.25 0.80
CA LYS A 66 0.87 16.53 -0.65
C LYS A 66 1.20 15.30 -1.49
N GLU A 67 2.26 14.57 -1.12
CA GLU A 67 2.66 13.35 -1.79
C GLU A 67 1.68 12.21 -1.53
N SER A 68 1.16 12.06 -0.30
CA SER A 68 0.12 11.06 -0.01
C SER A 68 -1.15 11.32 -0.84
N GLU A 69 -1.62 12.57 -0.90
CA GLU A 69 -2.77 12.96 -1.72
C GLU A 69 -2.52 12.77 -3.23
N CYS A 70 -1.28 12.95 -3.68
CA CYS A 70 -0.89 12.67 -5.05
C CYS A 70 -0.90 11.17 -5.34
N LEU A 71 -0.30 10.35 -4.48
CA LEU A 71 -0.30 8.89 -4.59
C LEU A 71 -1.74 8.36 -4.66
N PHE A 72 -2.61 8.85 -3.79
CA PHE A 72 -4.02 8.48 -3.77
C PHE A 72 -4.68 8.80 -5.12
N ARG A 73 -4.55 10.03 -5.65
CA ARG A 73 -5.12 10.40 -6.96
C ARG A 73 -4.49 9.64 -8.14
N LEU A 74 -3.22 9.27 -8.03
CA LEU A 74 -2.50 8.58 -9.08
C LEU A 74 -3.00 7.13 -9.25
N TYR A 75 -3.29 6.44 -8.14
CA TYR A 75 -3.68 5.03 -8.15
C TYR A 75 -5.18 4.77 -7.92
N THR A 76 -5.94 5.74 -7.44
CA THR A 76 -7.40 5.64 -7.34
C THR A 76 -8.08 6.37 -8.50
N ASN A 77 -9.25 5.89 -8.91
CA ASN A 77 -10.08 6.60 -9.86
C ASN A 77 -11.24 7.26 -9.11
N THR A 78 -11.09 8.54 -8.79
CA THR A 78 -12.12 9.32 -8.07
C THR A 78 -13.26 9.78 -8.98
N GLU A 79 -13.16 9.59 -10.30
CA GLU A 79 -14.02 10.21 -11.33
C GLU A 79 -15.00 9.23 -12.00
N SER A 80 -15.01 7.94 -11.66
CA SER A 80 -15.86 6.98 -12.40
C SER A 80 -16.48 5.88 -11.54
N GLU A 81 -17.74 6.09 -11.13
CA GLU A 81 -18.63 5.04 -10.66
C GLU A 81 -19.16 4.16 -11.80
N ALA A 82 -19.02 4.58 -13.07
CA ALA A 82 -19.72 3.97 -14.21
C ALA A 82 -18.82 3.32 -15.28
N ARG A 83 -17.49 3.52 -15.25
CA ARG A 83 -16.57 2.87 -16.21
C ARG A 83 -15.31 2.42 -15.49
N VAL A 84 -14.95 1.15 -15.67
CA VAL A 84 -13.69 0.54 -15.21
C VAL A 84 -12.52 1.16 -15.97
N ILE A 85 -12.25 2.43 -15.73
CA ILE A 85 -11.07 3.13 -16.22
C ILE A 85 -10.01 2.91 -15.15
N ARG A 86 -8.94 2.19 -15.53
CA ARG A 86 -7.76 2.07 -14.67
C ARG A 86 -7.20 3.46 -14.42
N SER A 87 -6.84 3.75 -13.17
CA SER A 87 -6.22 5.03 -12.80
C SER A 87 -4.93 5.26 -13.60
N PRO A 88 -4.52 6.53 -13.82
CA PRO A 88 -3.32 6.83 -14.61
C PRO A 88 -2.07 6.09 -14.13
N GLY A 89 -1.88 5.99 -12.81
CA GLY A 89 -0.78 5.23 -12.20
C GLY A 89 -0.84 3.74 -12.51
N MET A 90 -2.03 3.14 -12.50
CA MET A 90 -2.21 1.73 -12.85
C MET A 90 -1.94 1.46 -14.33
N VAL A 91 -2.33 2.38 -15.22
CA VAL A 91 -2.06 2.25 -16.66
C VAL A 91 -0.56 2.29 -16.93
N ASP A 92 0.14 3.28 -16.38
CA ASP A 92 1.57 3.45 -16.56
C ASP A 92 2.39 2.34 -15.86
N PHE A 93 1.93 1.86 -14.70
CA PHE A 93 2.56 0.75 -13.99
C PHE A 93 2.57 -0.52 -14.86
N LEU A 94 1.42 -0.88 -15.42
CA LEU A 94 1.29 -2.06 -16.28
C LEU A 94 2.10 -1.94 -17.57
N ALA A 95 2.17 -0.73 -18.15
CA ALA A 95 3.00 -0.47 -19.32
C ALA A 95 4.50 -0.63 -19.00
N THR A 96 4.94 -0.18 -17.83
CA THR A 96 6.32 -0.33 -17.38
C THR A 96 6.68 -1.80 -17.11
N VAL A 97 5.78 -2.56 -16.47
CA VAL A 97 5.93 -4.01 -16.25
C VAL A 97 6.06 -4.78 -17.57
N ASP A 98 5.19 -4.50 -18.55
CA ASP A 98 5.23 -5.10 -19.88
C ASP A 98 6.52 -4.73 -20.63
N GLY A 99 6.92 -3.46 -20.56
CA GLY A 99 8.17 -2.97 -21.15
C GLY A 99 9.42 -3.63 -20.56
N ALA A 100 9.49 -3.80 -19.23
CA ALA A 100 10.60 -4.46 -18.55
C ALA A 100 10.69 -5.95 -18.93
N SER A 101 9.54 -6.61 -19.08
CA SER A 101 9.45 -8.00 -19.53
C SER A 101 9.96 -8.17 -20.97
N LYS A 102 9.54 -7.32 -21.89
CA LYS A 102 9.95 -7.38 -23.30
C LYS A 102 11.42 -7.01 -23.54
N LYS A 103 11.99 -6.14 -22.71
CA LYS A 103 13.38 -5.66 -22.85
C LYS A 103 14.41 -6.46 -22.06
N GLY A 104 14.02 -7.60 -21.45
CA GLY A 104 14.93 -8.43 -20.66
C GLY A 104 15.43 -7.76 -19.37
N ALA A 105 14.66 -6.81 -18.83
CA ALA A 105 14.95 -6.11 -17.59
C ALA A 105 14.09 -6.60 -16.40
N ALA A 106 13.22 -7.58 -16.61
CA ALA A 106 12.24 -8.01 -15.61
C ALA A 106 12.84 -8.53 -14.29
N ASP A 107 14.03 -9.13 -14.32
CA ASP A 107 14.74 -9.59 -13.11
C ASP A 107 15.56 -8.48 -12.44
N LYS A 108 15.67 -7.30 -13.07
CA LYS A 108 16.53 -6.18 -12.62
C LYS A 108 15.76 -5.02 -12.03
N VAL A 109 14.43 -4.99 -12.20
CA VAL A 109 13.55 -3.92 -11.76
C VAL A 109 12.53 -4.50 -10.79
N THR A 110 12.33 -3.84 -9.66
CA THR A 110 11.31 -4.23 -8.67
C THR A 110 10.01 -3.46 -8.88
N VAL A 111 8.91 -4.03 -8.38
CA VAL A 111 7.59 -3.37 -8.36
C VAL A 111 7.66 -2.03 -7.61
N GLU A 112 8.37 -2.01 -6.48
CA GLU A 112 8.55 -0.79 -5.68
C GLU A 112 9.34 0.28 -6.44
N GLU A 113 10.39 -0.10 -7.18
CA GLU A 113 11.17 0.85 -7.97
C GLU A 113 10.30 1.54 -9.03
N ILE A 114 9.37 0.80 -9.65
CA ILE A 114 8.41 1.37 -10.60
C ILE A 114 7.53 2.40 -9.89
N ILE A 115 6.91 2.05 -8.75
CA ILE A 115 6.06 2.96 -7.98
C ILE A 115 6.84 4.21 -7.56
N ALA A 116 8.07 4.04 -7.07
CA ALA A 116 8.94 5.14 -6.67
C ALA A 116 9.26 6.09 -7.83
N ARG A 117 9.55 5.55 -9.02
CA ARG A 117 9.77 6.36 -10.24
C ARG A 117 8.51 7.13 -10.62
N GLN A 118 7.35 6.49 -10.58
CA GLN A 118 6.06 7.15 -10.86
C GLN A 118 5.77 8.28 -9.87
N MET A 119 6.09 8.08 -8.58
CA MET A 119 5.99 9.13 -7.57
C MET A 119 6.90 10.33 -7.88
N VAL A 120 8.13 10.10 -8.32
CA VAL A 120 9.03 11.20 -8.74
C VAL A 120 8.47 11.94 -9.94
N GLN A 121 8.02 11.21 -10.96
CA GLN A 121 7.55 11.77 -12.22
C GLN A 121 6.24 12.57 -12.07
N HIS A 122 5.28 12.04 -11.32
CA HIS A 122 3.93 12.59 -11.24
C HIS A 122 3.70 13.46 -10.00
N CYS A 123 4.33 13.11 -8.88
CA CYS A 123 4.12 13.80 -7.61
C CYS A 123 5.25 14.77 -7.27
N GLY A 124 6.28 14.87 -8.12
CA GLY A 124 7.38 15.81 -7.94
C GLY A 124 8.17 15.54 -6.66
N THR A 125 8.42 14.26 -6.34
CA THR A 125 9.27 13.88 -5.21
C THR A 125 10.76 14.13 -5.49
N GLY A 126 11.11 15.41 -5.73
CA GLY A 126 12.47 15.91 -5.65
C GLY A 126 12.89 15.97 -4.18
N GLN A 127 14.12 15.52 -3.90
CA GLN A 127 14.73 15.41 -2.57
C GLN A 127 14.30 16.52 -1.58
N PRO A 128 13.93 16.19 -0.33
CA PRO A 128 13.98 17.16 0.76
C PRO A 128 15.45 17.50 1.06
N GLY A 129 16.05 18.39 0.27
CA GLY A 129 17.48 18.68 0.43
C GLY A 129 18.19 19.37 -0.72
N LYS A 130 17.58 20.39 -1.34
CA LYS A 130 18.34 21.45 -2.01
C LYS A 130 17.71 22.79 -1.65
N LYS A 131 18.20 23.37 -0.55
CA LYS A 131 18.22 24.81 -0.33
C LYS A 131 19.58 25.33 -0.78
#